data_AF-A0A1V5XPD8-F1
#
_entry.id   AF-A0A1V5XPD8-F1
#
_cell.length_a   1.000
_cell.length_b   1.000
_cell.length_c   1.000
_cell.angle_alpha   90.00
_cell.angle_beta   90.00
_cell.angle_gamma   90.00
#
_symmetry.space_group_name_H-M   'P 1'
#
loop_
_entity.id
_entity.type
_entity.pdbx_description
1 polymer ?
#
loop_
_entity_poly.entity_id
_entity_poly.type
_entity_poly.pdbx_seq_one_letter_code
_entity_poly.pdbx_strand_id
1 'polypeptide(L)' 'MLRKAAAAGLKLLILALAVYAFFFLPLGRRTPYQHLNAIFSSQPAREAAEDLTVAGQQIKNKVREMK' A
#
# COMPACT_ATOMS: atom_id res chain seq x y z
N MET A 1 -15.33 -11.79 28.41
CA MET A 1 -15.55 -11.34 27.01
C MET A 1 -15.41 -9.83 26.84
N LEU A 2 -15.96 -9.01 27.74
CA LEU A 2 -15.91 -7.54 27.71
C LEU A 2 -14.50 -6.94 27.54
N ARG A 3 -13.50 -7.45 28.26
CA ARG A 3 -12.09 -7.01 28.16
C ARG A 3 -11.47 -7.22 26.78
N LYS A 4 -11.83 -8.31 26.08
CA LYS A 4 -11.32 -8.60 24.72
C LYS A 4 -11.94 -7.66 23.69
N ALA A 5 -13.24 -7.37 23.82
CA ALA A 5 -13.94 -6.41 22.98
C ALA A 5 -13.39 -4.98 23.15
N ALA A 6 -13.15 -4.55 24.39
CA ALA A 6 -12.53 -3.26 24.68
C ALA A 6 -11.12 -3.14 24.07
N ALA A 7 -10.29 -4.19 24.20
CA ALA A 7 -8.96 -4.22 23.59
C ALA A 7 -9.01 -4.20 22.05
N ALA A 8 -9.98 -4.89 21.44
CA ALA A 8 -10.18 -4.84 20.00
C ALA A 8 -10.62 -3.43 19.54
N GLY A 9 -11.54 -2.81 20.26
CA GLY A 9 -11.98 -1.44 20.00
C GLY A 9 -10.84 -0.42 20.08
N LEU A 10 -9.99 -0.53 21.11
CA LEU A 10 -8.81 0.34 21.25
C LEU A 10 -7.82 0.15 20.09
N LYS A 11 -7.57 -1.08 19.65
CA LYS A 11 -6.70 -1.35 18.49
C LYS A 11 -7.24 -0.72 17.22
N LEU A 12 -8.56 -0.83 16.99
CA LEU A 12 -9.20 -0.21 15.83
C LEU A 12 -9.14 1.32 15.89
N LEU A 13 -9.31 1.91 17.06
CA LEU A 13 -9.15 3.35 17.26
C LEU A 13 -7.72 3.81 16.96
N ILE A 14 -6.72 3.10 17.48
CA ILE A 14 -5.30 3.39 17.20
C ILE A 14 -5.01 3.27 15.71
N LEU A 15 -5.52 2.23 15.05
CA LEU A 15 -5.37 2.05 13.60
C LEU A 15 -6.03 3.21 12.83
N ALA A 16 -7.23 3.62 13.21
CA ALA A 16 -7.93 4.73 12.57
C ALA A 16 -7.16 6.05 12.71
N LEU A 17 -6.61 6.32 13.91
CA LEU A 17 -5.76 7.49 14.14
C LEU A 17 -4.45 7.42 13.34
N ALA A 18 -3.83 6.25 13.24
CA ALA A 18 -2.63 6.05 12.44
C ALA A 18 -2.89 6.28 10.95
N VAL A 19 -4.00 5.76 10.41
CA VAL A 19 -4.43 6.01 9.03
C VAL A 19 -4.69 7.50 8.82
N TYR A 20 -5.43 8.14 9.72
CA TYR A 20 -5.67 9.57 9.64
C TYR A 20 -4.35 10.36 9.61
N ALA A 21 -3.42 10.07 10.53
CA ALA A 21 -2.13 10.72 10.57
C ALA A 21 -1.32 10.50 9.28
N PHE A 22 -1.33 9.28 8.74
CA PHE A 22 -0.62 8.93 7.53
C PHE A 22 -1.04 9.76 6.30
N PHE A 23 -2.34 10.06 6.18
CA PHE A 23 -2.88 10.83 5.05
C PHE A 23 -2.91 12.34 5.30
N PHE A 24 -3.19 12.78 6.53
CA PHE A 24 -3.52 14.18 6.83
C PHE A 24 -2.49 14.92 7.68
N LEU A 25 -1.63 14.23 8.43
CA LEU A 25 -0.58 14.89 9.21
C LEU A 25 0.69 15.09 8.36
N PRO A 26 1.09 16.35 8.10
CA PRO A 26 2.34 16.62 7.41
C PRO A 26 3.54 16.32 8.32
N LEU A 27 4.51 15.56 7.81
CA LEU A 27 5.82 15.40 8.42
C LEU A 27 6.79 16.36 7.71
N GLY A 28 6.92 17.57 8.23
CA GLY A 28 7.66 18.65 7.59
C GLY A 28 6.86 19.30 6.47
N ARG A 29 7.28 19.11 5.20
CA ARG A 29 6.62 19.74 4.04
C ARG A 29 5.58 18.86 3.34
N ARG A 30 5.55 17.56 3.61
CA ARG A 30 4.68 16.58 2.94
C ARG A 30 4.16 15.55 3.93
N THR A 31 3.04 14.92 3.60
CA THR A 31 2.49 13.81 4.40
C THR A 31 3.22 12.50 4.09
N PRO A 32 3.20 11.50 5.00
CA PRO A 32 3.74 10.17 4.73
C PRO A 32 3.22 9.55 3.43
N TYR A 33 1.91 9.70 3.16
CA TYR A 33 1.30 9.29 1.89
C TYR A 33 1.97 9.95 0.69
N GLN A 34 2.22 11.27 0.74
CA GLN A 34 2.86 11.98 -0.37
C GLN A 34 4.31 11.53 -0.59
N HIS A 35 5.02 11.12 0.47
CA HIS A 35 6.35 10.53 0.33
C HIS A 35 6.30 9.15 -0.32
N LEU A 36 5.39 8.26 0.11
CA LEU A 36 5.21 6.96 -0.53
C LEU A 36 4.80 7.14 -1.99
N ASN A 37 3.84 8.02 -2.26
CA ASN A 37 3.40 8.29 -3.61
C ASN A 37 4.56 8.78 -4.49
N ALA A 38 5.42 9.66 -3.98
CA ALA A 38 6.61 10.12 -4.72
C ALA A 38 7.62 8.99 -5.00
N ILE A 39 7.78 8.04 -4.08
CA ILE A 39 8.63 6.86 -4.29
C ILE A 39 8.01 5.96 -5.38
N PHE A 40 6.72 5.66 -5.28
CA PHE A 40 6.02 4.82 -6.25
C PHE A 40 5.84 5.49 -7.62
N SER A 41 5.73 6.81 -7.67
CA SER A 41 5.63 7.57 -8.91
C SER A 41 6.99 7.94 -9.50
N SER A 42 8.09 7.55 -8.84
CA SER A 42 9.43 7.79 -9.35
C SER A 42 9.62 7.04 -10.67
N GLN A 43 10.43 7.59 -11.57
CA GLN A 43 10.69 6.95 -12.86
C GLN A 43 11.19 5.49 -12.72
N PRO A 44 12.15 5.18 -11.83
CA PRO A 44 12.56 3.79 -11.60
C PRO A 44 11.43 2.87 -11.10
N ALA A 45 10.52 3.37 -10.26
CA ALA A 45 9.38 2.60 -9.79
C ALA A 45 8.35 2.32 -10.89
N ARG A 46 8.19 3.27 -11.84
CA ARG A 46 7.33 3.09 -13.01
C ARG A 46 7.91 2.04 -13.98
N GLU A 47 9.21 2.12 -14.25
CA GLU A 47 9.92 1.12 -15.07
C GLU A 47 9.79 -0.28 -14.47
N ALA A 48 10.02 -0.42 -13.15
CA ALA A 48 9.83 -1.69 -12.46
C ALA A 48 8.38 -2.22 -12.53
N ALA A 49 7.38 -1.33 -12.47
CA ALA A 49 5.97 -1.72 -12.60
C ALA A 49 5.63 -2.19 -14.03
N GLU A 50 6.21 -1.56 -15.05
CA GLU A 50 6.07 -1.99 -16.45
C GLU A 50 6.71 -3.38 -16.65
N ASP A 51 7.92 -3.59 -16.16
CA ASP A 51 8.61 -4.89 -16.23
C ASP A 51 7.80 -6.01 -15.57
N LEU A 52 7.26 -5.75 -14.37
CA LEU A 52 6.39 -6.69 -13.67
C LEU A 52 5.11 -6.99 -14.44
N THR A 53 4.54 -5.99 -15.11
CA THR A 53 3.34 -6.16 -15.94
C THR A 53 3.63 -7.05 -17.15
N VAL A 54 4.76 -6.81 -17.83
CA VAL A 54 5.20 -7.63 -18.96
C VAL A 54 5.43 -9.08 -18.51
N ALA A 55 6.15 -9.29 -17.41
CA ALA A 55 6.39 -10.61 -16.85
C ALA A 55 5.07 -11.33 -16.48
N GLY A 56 4.14 -10.62 -15.84
CA GLY A 56 2.82 -11.15 -15.50
C GLY A 56 2.02 -11.58 -16.73
N GLN A 57 2.07 -10.79 -17.82
CA GLN A 57 1.40 -11.14 -19.07
C GLN A 57 2.02 -12.36 -19.74
N GLN A 58 3.34 -12.50 -19.71
CA GLN A 58 4.05 -13.68 -20.20
C GLN A 58 3.64 -14.93 -19.43
N ILE A 59 3.58 -14.85 -18.10
CA ILE A 59 3.11 -15.96 -17.24
C ILE A 59 1.67 -16.33 -17.59
N LYS A 60 0.78 -15.33 -17.70
CA LYS A 60 -0.64 -15.53 -18.05
C LYS A 60 -0.80 -16.24 -19.40
N ASN A 61 -0.06 -15.81 -20.42
CA ASN A 61 -0.10 -16.42 -21.74
C ASN A 61 0.40 -17.87 -21.69
N LYS A 62 1.51 -18.12 -21.00
CA LYS A 62 2.09 -19.46 -20.85
C LYS A 62 1.14 -20.43 -20.12
N VAL A 63 0.47 -19.96 -19.07
CA VAL A 63 -0.57 -20.74 -18.36
C VAL A 63 -1.76 -21.05 -19.27
N ARG A 64 -2.13 -20.13 -20.16
CA ARG A 64 -3.22 -20.34 -21.13
C ARG A 64 -2.85 -21.37 -22.20
N GLU A 65 -1.61 -21.39 -22.65
CA GLU A 65 -1.11 -22.35 -23.66
C GLU A 65 -0.96 -23.77 -23.12
N MET A 66 -0.77 -23.94 -21.80
CA MET A 66 -0.67 -25.24 -21.15
C MET A 66 -2.03 -25.92 -20.87
N LYS A 67 -3.14 -25.24 -21.15
CA LYS A 67 -4.50 -25.66 -20.80
C LYS A 67 -5.29 -26.04 -22.04
#